data_AF-A0A1R4H4F7-F1
#
_entry.id   AF-A0A1R4H4F7-F1
#
_cell.length_a   1.000
_cell.length_b   1.000
_cell.length_c   1.000
_cell.angle_alpha   90.00
_cell.angle_beta   90.00
_cell.angle_gamma   90.00
#
_symmetry.space_group_name_H-M   'P 1'
#
loop_
_entity.id
_entity.type
_entity.pdbx_description
1 polymer ?
#
loop_
_entity_poly.entity_id
_entity_poly.type
_entity_poly.pdbx_seq_one_letter_code
_entity_poly.pdbx_strand_id
1 'polypeptide(L)'
;MMGQFIKFGLCTKIICPEKEKNKIEKYYKKFDEFITDFEKQTNINTKIFNFNEEDSGYIFTLKDELLTPDNLNNFLKDFFYDIYDEKHLKIYCDDIYDDIKTKNSVHDLIAFAEEKPHQNFQLSYSRSAVTVPFGEHIYMEYEYIVLFLNGKAYMECYGEFFSYIEKLLRVRHAHPQIGAMKIFLD
;
A
#
# COMPACT_ATOMS: atom_id res chain seq x y z
N MET A 1 19.28 -19.02 1.85
CA MET A 1 18.10 -18.18 2.11
C MET A 1 18.49 -16.72 1.84
N MET A 2 17.91 -16.09 0.81
CA MET A 2 17.93 -14.62 0.74
C MET A 2 17.01 -14.11 1.86
N GLY A 3 17.47 -13.14 2.64
CA GLY A 3 16.68 -12.58 3.73
C GLY A 3 15.52 -11.76 3.19
N GLN A 4 14.39 -11.76 3.90
CA GLN A 4 13.27 -10.88 3.59
C GLN A 4 13.61 -9.45 4.00
N PHE A 5 13.13 -8.46 3.26
CA PHE A 5 13.35 -7.05 3.58
C PHE A 5 12.08 -6.41 4.11
N ILE A 6 12.22 -5.48 5.05
CA ILE A 6 11.08 -4.69 5.52
C ILE A 6 10.81 -3.60 4.48
N LYS A 7 9.57 -3.56 4.00
CA LYS A 7 9.07 -2.60 3.02
C LYS A 7 7.98 -1.75 3.62
N PHE A 8 8.03 -0.45 3.37
CA PHE A 8 6.88 0.44 3.56
C PHE A 8 6.37 0.76 2.17
N GLY A 9 5.11 0.45 1.91
CA GLY A 9 4.50 0.64 0.60
C GLY A 9 3.22 1.43 0.68
N LEU A 10 3.05 2.32 -0.30
CA LEU A 10 1.79 2.97 -0.60
C LEU A 10 0.96 2.03 -1.48
N CYS A 11 -0.15 1.51 -0.95
CA CYS A 11 -1.01 0.60 -1.69
C CYS A 11 -1.76 1.35 -2.80
N THR A 12 -1.49 0.99 -4.05
CA THR A 12 -2.12 1.59 -5.25
C THR A 12 -3.29 0.77 -5.74
N LYS A 13 -3.26 -0.56 -5.53
CA LYS A 13 -4.32 -1.47 -5.98
C LYS A 13 -4.50 -2.64 -5.02
N ILE A 14 -5.75 -3.04 -4.84
CA ILE A 14 -6.15 -4.23 -4.09
C ILE A 14 -7.10 -5.05 -4.96
N ILE A 15 -6.82 -6.34 -5.09
CA ILE A 15 -7.62 -7.26 -5.91
C ILE A 15 -8.09 -8.40 -5.02
N CYS A 16 -9.41 -8.62 -5.00
CA CYS A 16 -10.03 -9.83 -4.48
C CYS A 16 -10.45 -10.68 -5.69
N PRO A 17 -9.72 -11.75 -6.03
CA PRO A 17 -10.04 -12.58 -7.18
C PRO A 17 -11.45 -13.17 -7.10
N GLU A 18 -12.05 -13.52 -8.24
CA GLU A 18 -13.41 -14.10 -8.36
C GLU A 18 -13.67 -15.22 -7.33
N LYS A 19 -12.72 -16.15 -7.16
CA LYS A 19 -12.84 -17.25 -6.18
C LYS A 19 -13.07 -16.75 -4.76
N GLU A 20 -12.40 -15.67 -4.37
CA GLU A 20 -12.45 -15.08 -3.05
C GLU A 20 -13.70 -14.17 -2.92
N LYS A 21 -14.07 -13.46 -3.99
CA LYS A 21 -15.36 -12.77 -4.13
C LYS A 21 -16.54 -13.71 -3.86
N ASN A 22 -16.55 -14.90 -4.49
CA ASN A 22 -17.59 -15.90 -4.29
C ASN A 22 -17.70 -16.38 -2.82
N LYS A 23 -16.59 -16.40 -2.07
CA LYS A 23 -16.63 -16.67 -0.63
C LYS A 23 -17.25 -15.52 0.14
N ILE A 24 -16.88 -14.28 -0.20
CA ILE A 24 -17.45 -13.09 0.44
C ILE A 24 -18.97 -13.10 0.28
N GLU A 25 -19.47 -13.28 -0.95
CA GLU A 25 -20.90 -13.30 -1.26
C GLU A 25 -21.65 -14.49 -0.61
N LYS A 26 -20.96 -15.62 -0.44
CA LYS A 26 -21.54 -16.79 0.24
C LYS A 26 -21.77 -16.55 1.74
N TYR A 27 -20.86 -15.83 2.40
CA TYR A 27 -20.80 -15.81 3.86
C TYR A 27 -21.16 -14.45 4.49
N TYR A 28 -20.92 -13.34 3.79
CA TYR A 28 -21.35 -12.02 4.24
C TYR A 28 -22.73 -11.70 3.70
N LYS A 29 -23.61 -11.17 4.56
CA LYS A 29 -24.95 -10.75 4.14
C LYS A 29 -24.92 -9.41 3.42
N LYS A 30 -23.94 -8.57 3.76
CA LYS A 30 -23.73 -7.25 3.17
C LYS A 30 -22.24 -7.05 2.92
N PHE A 31 -21.90 -6.51 1.77
CA PHE A 31 -20.52 -6.21 1.40
C PHE A 31 -19.84 -5.26 2.41
N ASP A 32 -20.58 -4.30 2.97
CA ASP A 32 -20.06 -3.36 3.98
C ASP A 32 -19.56 -4.05 5.27
N GLU A 33 -20.12 -5.23 5.61
CA GLU A 33 -19.64 -6.03 6.75
C GLU A 33 -18.23 -6.57 6.46
N PHE A 34 -18.00 -7.05 5.24
CA PHE A 34 -16.67 -7.46 4.78
C PHE A 34 -15.69 -6.28 4.77
N ILE A 35 -16.09 -5.12 4.24
CA ILE A 35 -15.26 -3.91 4.26
C ILE A 35 -14.85 -3.54 5.69
N THR A 36 -15.80 -3.58 6.64
CA THR A 36 -15.51 -3.27 8.05
C THR A 36 -14.46 -4.22 8.64
N ASP A 37 -14.60 -5.53 8.40
CA ASP A 37 -13.63 -6.53 8.88
C ASP A 37 -12.27 -6.42 8.17
N PHE A 38 -12.28 -6.10 6.88
CA PHE A 38 -11.09 -5.84 6.08
C PHE A 38 -10.32 -4.63 6.60
N GLU A 39 -10.96 -3.48 6.79
CA GLU A 39 -10.32 -2.25 7.28
C GLU A 39 -9.76 -2.45 8.70
N LYS A 40 -10.50 -3.16 9.56
CA LYS A 40 -10.07 -3.45 10.94
C LYS A 40 -8.80 -4.28 10.99
N GLN A 41 -8.63 -5.23 10.08
CA GLN A 41 -7.47 -6.13 10.06
C GLN A 41 -6.28 -5.54 9.31
N THR A 42 -6.54 -4.85 8.19
CA THR A 42 -5.48 -4.33 7.33
C THR A 42 -5.03 -2.93 7.72
N ASN A 43 -5.83 -2.20 8.48
CA ASN A 43 -5.72 -0.74 8.71
C ASN A 43 -5.83 0.10 7.42
N ILE A 44 -6.14 -0.49 6.27
CA ILE A 44 -6.33 0.26 5.02
C ILE A 44 -7.65 1.02 5.11
N ASN A 45 -7.65 2.30 4.76
CA ASN A 45 -8.86 3.08 4.59
C ASN A 45 -9.38 2.87 3.17
N THR A 46 -10.49 2.17 2.98
CA THR A 46 -11.06 1.91 1.64
C THR A 46 -11.69 3.15 1.02
N LYS A 47 -12.03 4.19 1.81
CA LYS A 47 -12.69 5.42 1.31
C LYS A 47 -11.82 6.26 0.37
N ILE A 48 -10.50 6.04 0.39
CA ILE A 48 -9.55 6.69 -0.53
C ILE A 48 -9.32 5.88 -1.81
N PHE A 49 -10.02 4.77 -1.99
CA PHE A 49 -10.02 3.96 -3.19
C PHE A 49 -11.32 4.14 -3.97
N ASN A 50 -11.24 3.97 -5.28
CA ASN A 50 -12.37 3.70 -6.16
C ASN A 50 -12.60 2.19 -6.16
N PHE A 51 -13.84 1.77 -5.90
CA PHE A 51 -14.25 0.37 -5.95
C PHE A 51 -14.87 0.05 -7.31
N ASN A 52 -14.40 -1.01 -7.94
CA ASN A 52 -15.02 -1.61 -9.11
C ASN A 52 -15.33 -3.08 -8.85
N GLU A 53 -16.54 -3.49 -9.21
CA GLU A 53 -16.95 -4.89 -9.23
C GLU A 53 -16.94 -5.38 -10.67
N GLU A 54 -16.19 -6.45 -10.93
CA GLU A 54 -16.09 -7.10 -12.22
C GLU A 54 -16.37 -8.60 -12.08
N ASP A 55 -16.54 -9.30 -13.20
CA ASP A 55 -16.61 -10.77 -13.22
C ASP A 55 -15.32 -11.40 -12.67
N SER A 56 -14.18 -10.73 -12.90
CA SER A 56 -12.85 -11.17 -12.45
C SER A 56 -12.64 -11.06 -10.93
N GLY A 57 -13.50 -10.33 -10.22
CA GLY A 57 -13.40 -10.09 -8.78
C GLY A 57 -13.77 -8.68 -8.34
N TYR A 58 -13.37 -8.33 -7.12
CA TYR A 58 -13.45 -6.97 -6.61
C TYR A 58 -12.11 -6.26 -6.75
N ILE A 59 -12.11 -5.04 -7.28
CA ILE A 59 -10.91 -4.24 -7.49
C ILE A 59 -11.05 -2.90 -6.78
N PHE A 60 -10.05 -2.56 -5.97
CA PHE A 60 -9.92 -1.24 -5.35
C PHE A 60 -8.69 -0.57 -5.93
N THR A 61 -8.86 0.59 -6.53
CA THR A 61 -7.75 1.39 -7.08
C THR A 61 -7.66 2.70 -6.30
N LEU A 62 -6.48 3.05 -5.81
CA LEU A 62 -6.27 4.30 -5.07
C LEU A 62 -6.71 5.47 -5.96
N LYS A 63 -7.45 6.43 -5.39
CA LYS A 63 -7.97 7.56 -6.17
C LYS A 63 -6.83 8.35 -6.81
N ASP A 64 -6.93 8.55 -8.13
CA ASP A 64 -5.93 9.24 -8.94
C ASP A 64 -5.54 10.62 -8.40
N GLU A 65 -6.49 11.34 -7.80
CA GLU A 65 -6.23 12.65 -7.19
C GLU A 65 -5.10 12.60 -6.14
N LEU A 66 -4.94 11.49 -5.43
CA LEU A 66 -3.89 11.26 -4.43
C LEU A 66 -2.52 10.92 -5.04
N LEU A 67 -2.51 10.51 -6.30
CA LEU A 67 -1.33 10.11 -7.06
C LEU A 67 -0.92 11.15 -8.12
N THR A 68 -1.62 12.28 -8.21
CA THR A 68 -1.16 13.41 -9.03
C THR A 68 0.26 13.81 -8.59
N PRO A 69 1.13 14.24 -9.53
CA PRO A 69 2.52 14.57 -9.20
C PRO A 69 2.67 15.52 -8.01
N ASP A 70 1.82 16.54 -7.92
CA ASP A 70 1.85 17.51 -6.82
C ASP A 70 1.44 16.89 -5.49
N ASN A 71 0.32 16.16 -5.44
CA ASN A 71 -0.17 15.57 -4.20
C ASN A 71 0.75 14.45 -3.71
N LEU A 72 1.27 13.63 -4.63
CA LEU A 72 2.23 12.59 -4.29
C LEU A 72 3.54 13.20 -3.79
N ASN A 73 4.12 14.19 -4.49
CA ASN A 73 5.35 14.83 -4.02
C ASN A 73 5.19 15.51 -2.67
N ASN A 74 4.05 16.18 -2.42
CA ASN A 74 3.78 16.80 -1.13
C ASN A 74 3.74 15.75 -0.01
N PHE A 75 3.07 14.62 -0.24
CA PHE A 75 3.06 13.50 0.70
C PHE A 75 4.46 12.91 0.90
N LEU A 76 5.20 12.63 -0.17
CA LEU A 76 6.51 11.99 -0.09
C LEU A 76 7.54 12.86 0.64
N LYS A 77 7.51 14.18 0.45
CA LYS A 77 8.38 15.11 1.17
C LYS A 77 8.13 15.06 2.67
N ASP A 78 6.88 15.11 3.10
CA ASP A 78 6.51 15.01 4.52
C ASP A 78 6.89 13.64 5.09
N PHE A 79 6.60 12.57 4.37
CA PHE A 79 6.91 11.20 4.78
C PHE A 79 8.43 10.95 4.89
N PHE A 80 9.21 11.34 3.87
CA PHE A 80 10.66 11.11 3.87
C PHE A 80 11.41 11.99 4.87
N TYR A 81 10.89 13.18 5.19
CA TYR A 81 11.48 14.04 6.20
C TYR A 81 11.51 13.39 7.60
N ASP A 82 10.50 12.57 7.93
CA ASP A 82 10.47 11.83 9.20
C ASP A 82 11.37 10.57 9.19
N ILE A 83 11.83 10.12 8.01
CA ILE A 83 12.66 8.91 7.84
C ILE A 83 14.15 9.25 7.71
N TYR A 84 14.47 10.33 7.01
CA TYR A 84 15.83 10.66 6.57
C TYR A 84 16.28 12.01 7.10
N ASP A 85 17.58 12.10 7.45
CA ASP A 85 18.22 13.40 7.65
C ASP A 85 18.43 14.15 6.31
N GLU A 86 18.80 15.42 6.37
CA GLU A 86 19.00 16.28 5.18
C GLU A 86 19.99 15.68 4.16
N LYS A 87 21.03 14.99 4.63
CA LYS A 87 22.03 14.38 3.75
C LYS A 87 21.43 13.19 3.01
N HIS A 88 20.65 12.35 3.70
CA HIS A 88 20.00 11.18 3.12
C HIS A 88 18.86 11.60 2.18
N LEU A 89 18.09 12.64 2.51
CA LEU A 89 17.07 13.20 1.63
C LEU A 89 17.65 13.57 0.25
N LYS A 90 18.78 14.27 0.25
CA LYS A 90 19.46 14.66 -0.99
C LYS A 90 19.94 13.46 -1.83
N ILE A 91 20.36 12.37 -1.17
CA ILE A 91 20.89 11.19 -1.85
C ILE A 91 19.78 10.29 -2.38
N TYR A 92 18.68 10.15 -1.65
CA TYR A 92 17.68 9.11 -1.89
C TYR A 92 16.34 9.64 -2.41
N CYS A 93 16.07 10.95 -2.33
CA CYS A 93 14.73 11.49 -2.56
C CYS A 93 14.67 12.61 -3.61
N ASP A 94 15.72 13.43 -3.77
CA ASP A 94 15.70 14.58 -4.69
C ASP A 94 15.37 14.17 -6.14
N ASP A 95 16.05 13.13 -6.65
CA ASP A 95 15.81 12.61 -8.00
C ASP A 95 14.38 12.04 -8.14
N ILE A 96 13.85 11.37 -7.10
CA ILE A 96 12.47 10.88 -7.08
C ILE A 96 11.49 12.04 -7.25
N TYR A 97 11.69 13.15 -6.53
CA TYR A 97 10.79 14.29 -6.60
C TYR A 97 10.78 14.92 -7.98
N ASP A 98 11.94 15.06 -8.60
CA ASP A 98 12.06 15.66 -9.92
C ASP A 98 11.49 14.73 -10.99
N ASP A 99 11.75 13.42 -10.91
CA ASP A 99 11.17 12.45 -11.83
C ASP A 99 9.64 12.41 -11.76
N ILE A 100 9.05 12.45 -10.56
CA ILE A 100 7.59 12.47 -10.38
C ILE A 100 6.96 13.69 -11.04
N LYS A 101 7.60 14.87 -10.97
CA LYS A 101 7.09 16.10 -11.61
C LYS A 101 7.00 15.99 -13.13
N THR A 102 7.80 15.11 -13.75
CA THR A 102 7.79 14.91 -15.20
C THR A 102 6.63 14.04 -15.69
N LYS A 103 5.89 13.38 -14.79
CA LYS A 103 4.82 12.45 -15.16
C LYS A 103 3.52 13.21 -15.44
N ASN A 104 2.86 12.86 -16.54
CA ASN A 104 1.64 13.55 -16.98
C ASN A 104 0.36 12.89 -16.50
N SER A 105 0.44 11.64 -16.02
CA SER A 105 -0.70 10.87 -15.55
C SER A 105 -0.31 9.88 -14.46
N VAL A 106 -1.31 9.37 -13.73
CA VAL A 106 -1.13 8.28 -12.76
C VAL A 106 -0.62 7.02 -13.46
N HIS A 107 -1.09 6.73 -14.67
CA HIS A 107 -0.61 5.61 -15.46
C HIS A 107 0.90 5.71 -15.74
N ASP A 108 1.39 6.88 -16.17
CA ASP A 108 2.83 7.09 -16.40
C ASP A 108 3.65 6.95 -15.12
N LEU A 109 3.06 7.31 -13.98
CA LEU A 109 3.69 7.20 -12.67
C LEU A 109 3.79 5.74 -12.20
N ILE A 110 2.74 4.94 -12.39
CA ILE A 110 2.77 3.51 -12.09
C ILE A 110 3.76 2.79 -13.00
N ALA A 111 3.73 3.06 -14.31
CA ALA A 111 4.70 2.51 -15.27
C ALA A 111 6.15 2.88 -14.89
N PHE A 112 6.38 4.12 -14.45
CA PHE A 112 7.69 4.53 -13.94
C PHE A 112 8.10 3.75 -12.68
N ALA A 113 7.19 3.47 -11.74
CA ALA A 113 7.50 2.62 -10.59
C ALA A 113 7.80 1.16 -10.99
N GLU A 114 7.17 0.64 -12.05
CA GLU A 114 7.43 -0.71 -12.58
C GLU A 114 8.85 -0.86 -13.14
N GLU A 115 9.43 0.20 -13.69
CA GLU A 115 10.82 0.22 -14.18
C GLU A 115 11.85 0.13 -13.04
N LYS A 116 11.42 0.29 -11.79
CA LYS A 116 12.26 0.28 -10.56
C LYS A 116 13.45 1.24 -10.63
N PRO A 117 13.23 2.52 -10.98
CA PRO A 117 14.29 3.51 -11.17
C PRO A 117 15.01 3.82 -9.86
N HIS A 118 14.28 3.76 -8.74
CA HIS A 118 14.78 4.13 -7.41
C HIS A 118 14.47 3.02 -6.40
N GLN A 119 15.40 2.77 -5.48
CA GLN A 119 15.20 1.79 -4.40
C GLN A 119 13.94 2.09 -3.56
N ASN A 120 13.66 3.38 -3.38
CA ASN A 120 12.54 3.92 -2.60
C ASN A 120 11.39 4.42 -3.48
N PHE A 121 11.32 3.95 -4.73
CA PHE A 121 10.20 4.18 -5.63
C PHE A 121 10.13 3.06 -6.67
N GLN A 122 9.62 1.90 -6.24
CA GLN A 122 9.50 0.72 -7.10
C GLN A 122 8.20 -0.03 -6.86
N LEU A 123 7.61 -0.59 -7.91
CA LEU A 123 6.41 -1.39 -7.76
C LEU A 123 6.74 -2.74 -7.13
N SER A 124 5.91 -3.16 -6.17
CA SER A 124 5.98 -4.46 -5.51
C SER A 124 4.58 -5.02 -5.34
N TYR A 125 4.49 -6.35 -5.46
CA TYR A 125 3.23 -7.06 -5.26
C TYR A 125 3.32 -7.90 -4.01
N SER A 126 2.20 -8.07 -3.31
CA SER A 126 2.10 -9.02 -2.21
C SER A 126 0.73 -9.67 -2.18
N ARG A 127 0.64 -10.79 -1.46
CA ARG A 127 -0.63 -11.47 -1.21
C ARG A 127 -0.78 -11.68 0.28
N SER A 128 -1.93 -11.34 0.82
CA SER A 128 -2.23 -11.51 2.24
C SER A 128 -3.65 -12.00 2.44
N ALA A 129 -3.86 -12.75 3.52
CA ALA A 129 -5.16 -13.24 3.91
C ALA A 129 -5.83 -12.31 4.93
N VAL A 130 -7.12 -12.07 4.74
CA VAL A 130 -8.00 -11.51 5.76
C VAL A 130 -8.76 -12.67 6.40
N THR A 131 -8.71 -12.76 7.72
CA THR A 131 -9.43 -13.78 8.48
C THR A 131 -10.86 -13.32 8.66
N VAL A 132 -11.81 -14.14 8.22
CA VAL A 132 -13.22 -13.76 8.26
C VAL A 132 -13.95 -14.49 9.39
N PRO A 133 -15.05 -13.94 9.94
CA PRO A 133 -15.65 -14.42 11.20
C PRO A 133 -16.09 -15.89 11.21
N PHE A 134 -16.22 -16.51 10.03
CA PHE A 134 -16.62 -17.90 9.83
C PHE A 134 -15.43 -18.88 9.71
N GLY A 135 -14.23 -18.47 10.13
CA GLY A 135 -13.06 -19.34 10.23
C GLY A 135 -12.38 -19.65 8.91
N GLU A 136 -12.70 -18.90 7.87
CA GLU A 136 -12.07 -18.98 6.54
C GLU A 136 -11.06 -17.85 6.35
N HIS A 137 -10.32 -17.93 5.25
CA HIS A 137 -9.42 -16.88 4.78
C HIS A 137 -9.84 -16.38 3.40
N ILE A 138 -9.91 -15.05 3.28
CA ILE A 138 -10.08 -14.33 2.02
C ILE A 138 -8.71 -13.84 1.58
N TYR A 139 -8.20 -14.36 0.48
CA TYR A 139 -6.89 -13.97 -0.03
C TYR A 139 -7.01 -12.75 -0.95
N MET A 140 -6.30 -11.70 -0.59
CA MET A 140 -6.24 -10.44 -1.33
C MET A 140 -4.86 -10.29 -1.94
N GLU A 141 -4.82 -9.77 -3.15
CA GLU A 141 -3.60 -9.37 -3.85
C GLU A 141 -3.46 -7.85 -3.78
N TYR A 142 -2.23 -7.39 -3.63
CA TYR A 142 -1.93 -5.99 -3.41
C TYR A 142 -0.80 -5.55 -4.32
N GLU A 143 -0.94 -4.33 -4.81
CA GLU A 143 0.09 -3.58 -5.51
C GLU A 143 0.51 -2.39 -4.64
N TYR A 144 1.82 -2.19 -4.52
CA TYR A 144 2.40 -1.11 -3.75
C TYR A 144 3.47 -0.39 -4.55
N ILE A 145 3.53 0.94 -4.40
CA ILE A 145 4.78 1.67 -4.62
C ILE A 145 5.57 1.59 -3.31
N VAL A 146 6.73 0.93 -3.34
CA VAL A 146 7.64 0.84 -2.20
C VAL A 146 8.34 2.18 -2.01
N LEU A 147 8.15 2.79 -0.84
CA LEU A 147 8.71 4.07 -0.46
C LEU A 147 9.91 3.93 0.46
N PHE A 148 10.01 2.82 1.18
CA PHE A 148 11.15 2.54 2.03
C PHE A 148 11.48 1.05 1.96
N LEU A 149 12.75 0.77 1.65
CA LEU A 149 13.29 -0.58 1.67
C LEU A 149 14.53 -0.59 2.56
N ASN A 150 14.42 -1.12 3.77
CA ASN A 150 15.57 -1.22 4.66
C ASN A 150 15.48 -2.40 5.63
N GLY A 151 16.65 -2.92 6.01
CA GLY A 151 16.80 -4.00 6.96
C GLY A 151 16.48 -5.38 6.38
N LYS A 152 17.14 -6.40 6.95
CA LYS A 152 16.75 -7.79 6.76
C LYS A 152 15.92 -8.24 7.95
N ALA A 153 14.74 -8.78 7.72
CA ALA A 153 13.96 -9.45 8.73
C ALA A 153 14.57 -10.84 9.00
N TYR A 154 14.97 -11.07 10.25
CA TYR A 154 15.55 -12.33 10.72
C TYR A 154 14.59 -13.18 11.55
N MET A 155 13.39 -12.68 11.83
CA MET A 155 12.39 -13.36 12.66
C MET A 155 11.03 -13.35 11.95
N GLU A 156 10.13 -14.22 12.38
CA GLU A 156 8.74 -14.25 11.92
C GLU A 156 7.84 -13.47 12.91
N CYS A 157 6.54 -13.39 12.62
CA CYS A 157 5.52 -12.82 13.52
C CYS A 157 5.59 -11.30 13.78
N TYR A 158 6.11 -10.50 12.84
CA TYR A 158 6.12 -9.04 12.94
C TYR A 158 4.76 -8.36 12.73
N GLY A 159 3.67 -9.10 12.48
CA GLY A 159 2.38 -8.54 12.08
C GLY A 159 1.80 -7.51 13.06
N GLU A 160 1.83 -7.80 14.37
CA GLU A 160 1.35 -6.85 15.39
C GLU A 160 2.25 -5.62 15.52
N PHE A 161 3.57 -5.81 15.40
CA PHE A 161 4.53 -4.70 15.41
C PHE A 161 4.33 -3.77 14.21
N PHE A 162 4.19 -4.33 13.01
CA PHE A 162 3.89 -3.57 11.81
C PHE A 162 2.55 -2.84 11.91
N SER A 163 1.51 -3.50 12.42
CA SER A 163 0.21 -2.86 12.69
C SER A 163 0.31 -1.69 13.68
N TYR A 164 1.18 -1.80 14.69
CA TYR A 164 1.44 -0.70 15.62
C TYR A 164 2.13 0.49 14.94
N ILE A 165 3.22 0.26 14.19
CA ILE A 165 3.93 1.33 13.47
C ILE A 165 3.01 1.99 12.43
N GLU A 166 2.23 1.19 11.71
CA GLU A 166 1.19 1.65 10.79
C GLU A 166 0.19 2.61 11.45
N LYS A 167 -0.25 2.33 12.67
CA LYS A 167 -1.15 3.22 13.42
C LYS A 167 -0.45 4.51 13.83
N LEU A 168 0.82 4.44 14.25
CA LEU A 168 1.60 5.65 14.56
C LEU A 168 1.78 6.55 13.34
N LEU A 169 2.08 5.99 12.18
CA LEU A 169 2.18 6.74 10.92
C LEU A 169 0.88 7.51 10.62
N ARG A 170 -0.28 6.86 10.80
CA ARG A 170 -1.60 7.49 10.58
C ARG A 170 -1.93 8.60 11.59
N VAL A 171 -1.36 8.55 12.80
CA VAL A 171 -1.50 9.62 13.79
C VAL A 171 -0.57 10.80 13.46
N ARG A 172 0.61 10.49 12.90
CA ARG A 172 1.66 11.47 12.60
C ARG A 172 1.37 12.32 11.36
N HIS A 173 0.91 11.70 10.28
CA HIS A 173 0.73 12.37 8.99
C HIS A 173 -0.75 12.69 8.72
N ALA A 174 -1.01 13.90 8.22
CA ALA A 174 -2.37 14.33 7.84
C ALA A 174 -2.74 13.96 6.39
N HIS A 175 -1.78 13.51 5.59
CA HIS A 175 -1.97 13.17 4.18
C HIS A 175 -2.90 11.96 4.01
N PRO A 176 -3.95 12.02 3.16
CA PRO A 176 -4.86 10.90 2.94
C PRO A 176 -4.16 9.60 2.48
N GLN A 177 -3.05 9.73 1.75
CA GLN A 177 -2.21 8.61 1.30
C GLN A 177 -1.76 7.69 2.45
N ILE A 178 -1.63 8.22 3.68
CA ILE A 178 -1.28 7.43 4.86
C ILE A 178 -2.30 6.32 5.16
N GLY A 179 -3.56 6.50 4.72
CA GLY A 179 -4.61 5.50 4.82
C GLY A 179 -4.36 4.26 3.97
N ALA A 180 -3.51 4.35 2.94
CA ALA A 180 -3.11 3.25 2.06
C ALA A 180 -1.72 2.68 2.40
N MET A 181 -1.04 3.21 3.43
CA MET A 181 0.29 2.76 3.80
C MET A 181 0.26 1.42 4.54
N LYS A 182 1.14 0.51 4.12
CA LYS A 182 1.36 -0.79 4.74
C LYS A 182 2.84 -1.06 4.96
N ILE A 183 3.14 -1.81 6.01
CA ILE A 183 4.46 -2.37 6.26
C ILE A 183 4.37 -3.88 6.06
N PHE A 184 5.25 -4.41 5.21
CA PHE A 184 5.24 -5.83 4.85
C PHE A 184 6.66 -6.34 4.60
N LEU A 185 6.80 -7.67 4.56
CA LEU A 185 8.03 -8.34 4.18
C LEU A 185 8.00 -8.71 2.70
N ASP A 186 9.16 -8.64 2.04
CA ASP A 186 9.39 -9.28 0.73
C ASP A 186 9.17 -10.80 0.80
#